data_AF-A0A436FAX7-F1
#
_entry.id   AF-A0A436FAX7-F1
#
_cell.length_a   1.000
_cell.length_b   1.000
_cell.length_c   1.000
_cell.angle_alpha   90.00
_cell.angle_beta   90.00
_cell.angle_gamma   90.00
#
_symmetry.space_group_name_H-M   'P 1'
#
loop_
_entity.id
_entity.type
_entity.pdbx_description
1 polymer ?
#
loop_
_entity_poly.entity_id
_entity_poly.type
_entity_poly.pdbx_seq_one_letter_code
_entity_poly.pdbx_strand_id
1 'polypeptide(L)'
;MTNPDIVIIGSGIGGATIASGLAGSGASILMLERGEPLPATPHARDTRSIFVDGHYRPKEMWREAGGAAFNPGNYYYVGGNSKFYGAVLIRYRKEDFAAMEHFGGVSPAWPFTYDEFEPWYSKAEQLFRVRGALGEDPTEPFHSIPYAYKPVPDEAPIARARAELKNLGLHPASLPLGVDIDTWLKEGKTGWDAFPNTGQGKVDAQTGPLTAALTDQNIKLETGAYVEYLEASPDGTTISAIHYRQNGELKKVSP
;
A
#
# COMPACT_ATOMS: atom_id res chain seq x y z
N MET A 1 -24.53 -9.39 -4.71
CA MET A 1 -24.91 -8.64 -5.93
C MET A 1 -24.72 -9.62 -7.07
N THR A 2 -25.71 -9.85 -7.92
CA THR A 2 -25.64 -11.01 -8.81
C THR A 2 -24.69 -10.80 -9.99
N ASN A 3 -24.48 -9.57 -10.48
CA ASN A 3 -23.45 -9.21 -11.46
C ASN A 3 -22.93 -7.78 -11.15
N PRO A 4 -21.71 -7.59 -10.62
CA PRO A 4 -21.09 -6.27 -10.51
C PRO A 4 -20.62 -5.78 -11.89
N ASP A 5 -20.52 -4.47 -12.12
CA ASP A 5 -19.92 -3.91 -13.35
C ASP A 5 -18.38 -4.04 -13.33
N ILE A 6 -17.79 -4.05 -12.12
CA ILE A 6 -16.35 -4.11 -11.92
C ILE A 6 -16.02 -5.07 -10.79
N VAL A 7 -15.06 -5.97 -11.03
CA VAL A 7 -14.47 -6.83 -9.99
C VAL A 7 -13.01 -6.41 -9.74
N ILE A 8 -12.70 -6.05 -8.50
CA ILE A 8 -11.33 -5.73 -8.07
C ILE A 8 -10.80 -6.90 -7.23
N ILE A 9 -9.69 -7.48 -7.64
CA ILE A 9 -9.07 -8.62 -6.95
C ILE A 9 -7.93 -8.11 -6.05
N GLY A 10 -8.12 -8.21 -4.75
CA GLY A 10 -7.21 -7.76 -3.70
C GLY A 10 -7.53 -6.38 -3.15
N SER A 11 -7.48 -6.25 -1.81
CA SER A 11 -7.76 -5.01 -1.08
C SER A 11 -6.50 -4.26 -0.65
N GLY A 12 -5.35 -4.57 -1.24
CA GLY A 12 -4.08 -3.85 -1.03
C GLY A 12 -4.06 -2.45 -1.64
N ILE A 13 -2.90 -1.78 -1.63
CA ILE A 13 -2.75 -0.39 -2.09
C ILE A 13 -3.37 -0.15 -3.47
N GLY A 14 -3.09 -1.00 -4.46
CA GLY A 14 -3.64 -0.85 -5.81
C GLY A 14 -5.17 -0.95 -5.83
N GLY A 15 -5.72 -2.07 -5.34
CA GLY A 15 -7.16 -2.32 -5.38
C GLY A 15 -7.97 -1.32 -4.55
N ALA A 16 -7.51 -1.00 -3.34
CA ALA A 16 -8.17 0.00 -2.49
C ALA A 16 -8.13 1.40 -3.11
N THR A 17 -7.00 1.82 -3.70
CA THR A 17 -6.88 3.14 -4.33
C THR A 17 -7.74 3.24 -5.59
N ILE A 18 -7.80 2.19 -6.41
CA ILE A 18 -8.70 2.12 -7.57
C ILE A 18 -10.15 2.21 -7.10
N ALA A 19 -10.55 1.43 -6.08
CA ALA A 19 -11.90 1.49 -5.53
C ALA A 19 -12.24 2.90 -5.02
N SER A 20 -11.30 3.56 -4.33
CA SER A 20 -11.47 4.94 -3.86
C SER A 20 -11.63 5.93 -5.01
N GLY A 21 -10.92 5.73 -6.13
CA GLY A 21 -11.04 6.58 -7.31
C GLY A 21 -12.34 6.36 -8.10
N LEU A 22 -12.93 5.17 -7.98
CA LEU A 22 -14.20 4.82 -8.62
C LEU A 22 -15.43 5.12 -7.75
N ALA A 23 -15.25 5.45 -6.47
CA ALA A 23 -16.34 5.84 -5.58
C ALA A 23 -17.09 7.06 -6.14
N GLY A 24 -18.43 6.99 -6.14
CA GLY A 24 -19.31 8.00 -6.73
C GLY A 24 -19.53 7.87 -8.24
N SER A 25 -18.92 6.88 -8.91
CA SER A 25 -19.14 6.63 -10.35
C SER A 25 -20.54 6.06 -10.67
N GLY A 26 -21.21 5.47 -9.67
CA GLY A 26 -22.48 4.76 -9.84
C GLY A 26 -22.35 3.31 -10.32
N ALA A 27 -21.13 2.84 -10.64
CA ALA A 27 -20.87 1.45 -10.98
C ALA A 27 -21.02 0.54 -9.75
N SER A 28 -21.58 -0.66 -9.94
CA SER A 28 -21.58 -1.73 -8.93
C SER A 28 -20.21 -2.39 -8.90
N ILE A 29 -19.51 -2.33 -7.76
CA ILE A 29 -18.13 -2.81 -7.64
C ILE A 29 -18.06 -3.89 -6.56
N LEU A 30 -17.48 -5.04 -6.92
CA LEU A 30 -17.16 -6.11 -5.97
C LEU A 30 -15.64 -6.22 -5.80
N MET A 31 -15.18 -6.07 -4.57
CA MET A 31 -13.80 -6.34 -4.18
C MET A 31 -13.69 -7.72 -3.55
N LEU A 32 -12.76 -8.55 -4.04
CA LEU A 32 -12.47 -9.87 -3.49
C LEU A 32 -11.11 -9.84 -2.77
N GLU A 33 -11.11 -10.04 -1.46
CA GLU A 33 -9.90 -10.16 -0.65
C GLU A 33 -9.75 -11.59 -0.13
N ARG A 34 -8.57 -12.18 -0.35
CA ARG A 34 -8.26 -13.53 0.12
C ARG A 34 -8.19 -13.62 1.64
N GLY A 35 -7.62 -12.60 2.27
CA GLY A 35 -7.44 -12.51 3.71
C GLY A 35 -8.66 -12.06 4.47
N GLU A 36 -8.50 -11.97 5.79
CA GLU A 36 -9.46 -11.39 6.72
C GLU A 36 -8.96 -10.04 7.26
N PRO A 37 -9.81 -9.23 7.91
CA PRO A 37 -9.32 -8.09 8.67
C PRO A 37 -8.32 -8.53 9.74
N LEU A 38 -7.22 -7.79 9.87
CA LEU A 38 -6.21 -8.07 10.87
C LEU A 38 -6.71 -7.69 12.28
N PRO A 39 -6.84 -8.64 13.23
CA PRO A 39 -7.31 -8.33 14.57
C PRO A 39 -6.25 -7.59 15.40
N ALA A 40 -6.71 -6.70 16.28
CA ALA A 40 -5.87 -6.08 17.30
C ALA A 40 -5.56 -7.09 18.42
N THR A 41 -4.35 -7.65 18.43
CA THR A 41 -3.89 -8.61 19.45
C THR A 41 -2.55 -8.18 20.03
N PRO A 42 -2.15 -8.68 21.22
CA PRO A 42 -0.82 -8.40 21.78
C PRO A 42 0.34 -8.80 20.85
N HIS A 43 0.17 -9.84 20.03
CA HIS A 43 1.16 -10.24 19.02
C HIS A 43 1.45 -9.12 18.02
N ALA A 44 0.51 -8.21 17.77
CA ALA A 44 0.69 -7.12 16.80
C ALA A 44 1.62 -6.01 17.31
N ARG A 45 1.99 -6.07 18.59
CA ARG A 45 2.88 -5.13 19.27
C ARG A 45 4.11 -5.81 19.87
N ASP A 46 4.29 -7.09 19.62
CA ASP A 46 5.40 -7.89 20.14
C ASP A 46 6.45 -8.16 19.05
N THR A 47 7.65 -7.63 19.25
CA THR A 47 8.74 -7.74 18.27
C THR A 47 9.09 -9.18 17.95
N ARG A 48 9.10 -10.06 18.95
CA ARG A 48 9.42 -11.47 18.74
C ARG A 48 8.38 -12.15 17.85
N SER A 49 7.10 -11.95 18.13
CA SER A 49 5.98 -12.49 17.37
C SER A 49 6.04 -12.08 15.90
N ILE A 50 6.36 -10.81 15.65
CA ILE A 50 6.42 -10.22 14.30
C ILE A 50 7.65 -10.71 13.54
N PHE A 51 8.84 -10.58 14.14
CA PHE A 51 10.11 -10.71 13.43
C PHE A 51 10.77 -12.08 13.54
N VAL A 52 10.50 -12.83 14.62
CA VAL A 52 11.17 -14.10 14.91
C VAL A 52 10.22 -15.26 14.67
N ASP A 53 9.03 -15.22 15.26
CA ASP A 53 8.09 -16.34 15.22
C ASP A 53 7.26 -16.35 13.93
N GLY A 54 7.34 -15.28 13.11
CA GLY A 54 6.67 -15.19 11.82
C GLY A 54 5.14 -15.28 11.93
N HIS A 55 4.56 -14.80 13.03
CA HIS A 55 3.15 -15.01 13.38
C HIS A 55 2.16 -14.63 12.27
N TYR A 56 2.47 -13.56 11.55
CA TYR A 56 1.62 -13.01 10.48
C TYR A 56 1.99 -13.51 9.08
N ARG A 57 3.08 -14.26 8.96
CA ARG A 57 3.50 -14.79 7.66
C ARG A 57 2.48 -15.79 7.16
N PRO A 58 2.24 -15.83 5.84
CA PRO A 58 1.34 -16.79 5.26
C PRO A 58 1.91 -18.18 5.45
N LYS A 59 1.05 -19.18 5.56
CA LYS A 59 1.50 -20.59 5.69
C LYS A 59 1.87 -21.22 4.35
N GLU A 60 1.55 -20.56 3.24
CA GLU A 60 1.88 -21.07 1.92
C GLU A 60 3.36 -20.91 1.59
N MET A 61 3.80 -21.70 0.62
CA MET A 61 5.14 -21.67 0.08
C MET A 61 5.05 -21.47 -1.43
N TRP A 62 5.78 -20.48 -1.93
CA TRP A 62 5.96 -20.24 -3.36
C TRP A 62 7.17 -21.00 -3.87
N ARG A 63 7.27 -21.13 -5.19
CA ARG A 63 8.38 -21.83 -5.83
C ARG A 63 9.09 -20.93 -6.82
N GLU A 64 10.41 -20.94 -6.75
CA GLU A 64 11.26 -20.37 -7.79
C GLU A 64 11.18 -21.22 -9.06
N ALA A 65 11.69 -20.71 -10.18
CA ALA A 65 11.74 -21.44 -11.45
C ALA A 65 12.46 -22.80 -11.33
N GLY A 66 13.45 -22.93 -10.44
CA GLY A 66 14.13 -24.19 -10.12
C GLY A 66 13.38 -25.12 -9.17
N GLY A 67 12.16 -24.75 -8.75
CA GLY A 67 11.30 -25.54 -7.86
C GLY A 67 11.58 -25.38 -6.36
N ALA A 68 12.64 -24.66 -5.97
CA ALA A 68 12.97 -24.35 -4.58
C ALA A 68 11.81 -23.60 -3.91
N ALA A 69 11.41 -24.08 -2.73
CA ALA A 69 10.29 -23.50 -2.01
C ALA A 69 10.75 -22.35 -1.10
N PHE A 70 10.00 -21.25 -1.07
CA PHE A 70 10.22 -20.13 -0.16
C PHE A 70 8.90 -19.61 0.40
N ASN A 71 8.91 -19.08 1.61
CA ASN A 71 7.74 -18.42 2.17
C ASN A 71 7.62 -17.02 1.54
N PRO A 72 6.50 -16.69 0.88
CA PRO A 72 6.36 -15.37 0.28
C PRO A 72 6.35 -14.32 1.39
N GLY A 73 7.10 -13.23 1.20
CA GLY A 73 7.06 -12.06 2.09
C GLY A 73 5.77 -11.23 1.98
N ASN A 74 4.66 -11.86 1.61
CA ASN A 74 3.36 -11.24 1.39
C ASN A 74 2.43 -11.49 2.58
N TYR A 75 1.53 -10.56 2.87
CA TYR A 75 0.54 -10.69 3.94
C TYR A 75 -0.89 -10.69 3.38
N TYR A 76 -1.69 -11.70 3.74
CA TYR A 76 -3.09 -11.81 3.31
C TYR A 76 -4.03 -11.29 4.40
N TYR A 77 -4.19 -9.97 4.41
CA TYR A 77 -5.15 -9.27 5.25
C TYR A 77 -5.84 -8.19 4.43
N VAL A 78 -6.98 -7.73 4.91
CA VAL A 78 -7.59 -6.50 4.36
C VAL A 78 -6.58 -5.36 4.46
N GLY A 79 -6.25 -4.72 3.35
CA GLY A 79 -5.17 -3.73 3.23
C GLY A 79 -3.81 -4.28 2.74
N GLY A 80 -3.67 -5.59 2.62
CA GLY A 80 -2.50 -6.29 2.08
C GLY A 80 -1.19 -5.93 2.78
N ASN A 81 -0.09 -5.90 2.02
CA ASN A 81 1.26 -5.64 2.54
C ASN A 81 1.41 -4.27 3.22
N SER A 82 0.57 -3.29 2.88
CA SER A 82 0.61 -1.97 3.55
C SER A 82 0.22 -2.02 5.02
N LYS A 83 -0.39 -3.11 5.49
CA LYS A 83 -0.55 -3.36 6.94
C LYS A 83 0.78 -3.37 7.67
N PHE A 84 1.85 -3.84 7.03
CA PHE A 84 3.14 -4.10 7.64
C PHE A 84 4.22 -3.14 7.14
N TYR A 85 3.97 -2.26 6.18
CA TYR A 85 5.02 -1.38 5.68
C TYR A 85 5.49 -0.32 6.70
N GLY A 86 6.61 0.34 6.41
CA GLY A 86 7.13 1.50 7.17
C GLY A 86 6.36 2.80 6.96
N ALA A 87 5.34 2.81 6.11
CA ALA A 87 4.55 3.97 5.72
C ALA A 87 5.35 5.12 5.10
N VAL A 88 6.54 4.85 4.56
CA VAL A 88 7.26 5.80 3.72
C VAL A 88 6.58 5.83 2.36
N LEU A 89 6.12 7.01 1.96
CA LEU A 89 5.34 7.25 0.74
C LEU A 89 6.06 8.31 -0.11
N ILE A 90 7.24 7.95 -0.60
CA ILE A 90 8.10 8.83 -1.39
C ILE A 90 7.68 8.85 -2.86
N ARG A 91 7.71 10.02 -3.49
CA ARG A 91 7.55 10.13 -4.94
C ARG A 91 8.78 9.58 -5.65
N TYR A 92 8.59 9.03 -6.84
CA TYR A 92 9.71 8.88 -7.79
C TYR A 92 10.25 10.28 -8.14
N ARG A 93 11.53 10.37 -8.46
CA ARG A 93 12.18 11.60 -8.91
C ARG A 93 11.79 11.91 -10.35
N LYS A 94 11.94 13.17 -10.76
CA LYS A 94 11.57 13.57 -12.13
C LYS A 94 12.40 12.80 -13.16
N GLU A 95 13.66 12.55 -12.85
CA GLU A 95 14.63 11.86 -13.68
C GLU A 95 14.31 10.37 -13.83
N ASP A 96 13.64 9.75 -12.85
CA ASP A 96 13.27 8.32 -12.90
C ASP A 96 12.27 8.01 -14.03
N PHE A 97 11.56 9.03 -14.54
CA PHE A 97 10.66 8.92 -15.69
C PHE A 97 11.40 9.05 -17.03
N ALA A 98 12.65 9.51 -17.03
CA ALA A 98 13.49 9.63 -18.21
C ALA A 98 14.41 8.41 -18.39
N ALA A 99 15.08 8.33 -19.55
CA ALA A 99 16.12 7.33 -19.73
C ALA A 99 17.33 7.70 -18.84
N MET A 100 17.78 6.75 -18.02
CA MET A 100 18.91 6.95 -17.12
C MET A 100 20.03 5.94 -17.42
N GLU A 101 21.24 6.45 -17.56
CA GLU A 101 22.43 5.61 -17.72
C GLU A 101 23.01 5.27 -16.34
N HIS A 102 23.04 3.98 -16.03
CA HIS A 102 23.71 3.44 -14.86
C HIS A 102 24.90 2.58 -15.30
N PHE A 103 25.81 2.30 -14.37
CA PHE A 103 26.97 1.43 -14.65
C PHE A 103 26.56 0.06 -15.22
N GLY A 104 25.41 -0.48 -14.81
CA GLY A 104 24.89 -1.77 -15.26
C GLY A 104 24.04 -1.74 -16.53
N GLY A 105 23.82 -0.57 -17.14
CA GLY A 105 23.00 -0.39 -18.33
C GLY A 105 22.00 0.77 -18.22
N VAL A 106 21.13 0.88 -19.21
CA VAL A 106 20.14 1.95 -19.32
C VAL A 106 18.83 1.52 -18.67
N SER A 107 18.32 2.31 -17.73
CA SER A 107 16.91 2.29 -17.34
C SER A 107 16.12 3.03 -18.41
N PRO A 108 15.23 2.37 -19.18
CA PRO A 108 14.50 3.03 -20.25
C PRO A 108 13.52 4.06 -19.70
N ALA A 109 13.23 5.09 -20.49
CA ALA A 109 12.23 6.09 -20.15
C ALA A 109 10.84 5.45 -20.00
N TRP A 110 10.06 6.00 -19.07
CA TRP A 110 8.65 5.68 -18.96
C TRP A 110 7.88 6.28 -20.14
N PRO A 111 6.76 5.68 -20.55
CA PRO A 111 5.91 6.26 -21.59
C PRO A 111 5.14 7.52 -21.15
N PHE A 112 5.33 7.95 -19.90
CA PHE A 112 4.67 9.10 -19.27
C PHE A 112 5.71 9.92 -18.50
N THR A 113 5.46 11.21 -18.34
CA THR A 113 6.35 12.12 -17.59
C THR A 113 5.99 12.24 -16.12
N TYR A 114 6.92 12.73 -15.30
CA TYR A 114 6.62 13.13 -13.92
C TYR A 114 5.47 14.14 -13.86
N ASP A 115 5.46 15.12 -14.76
CA ASP A 115 4.47 16.21 -14.77
C ASP A 115 3.04 15.67 -15.03
N GLU A 116 2.90 14.55 -15.75
CA GLU A 116 1.62 13.83 -15.90
C GLU A 116 1.19 13.10 -14.62
N PHE A 117 2.15 12.55 -13.85
CA PHE A 117 1.89 11.84 -12.60
C PHE A 117 1.74 12.77 -11.39
N GLU A 118 2.30 13.97 -11.44
CA GLU A 118 2.35 14.92 -10.32
C GLU A 118 0.97 15.15 -9.67
N PRO A 119 -0.11 15.42 -10.43
CA PRO A 119 -1.42 15.63 -9.81
C PRO A 119 -1.96 14.38 -9.12
N TRP A 120 -1.56 13.19 -9.58
CA TRP A 120 -1.94 11.91 -8.98
C TRP A 120 -1.14 11.60 -7.71
N TYR A 121 0.16 11.92 -7.69
CA TYR A 121 0.94 11.89 -6.46
C TYR A 121 0.35 12.82 -5.40
N SER A 122 0.04 14.07 -5.79
CA SER A 122 -0.60 15.04 -4.89
C SER A 122 -1.92 14.51 -4.31
N LYS A 123 -2.79 13.91 -5.13
CA LYS A 123 -4.03 13.26 -4.64
C LYS A 123 -3.75 12.08 -3.72
N ALA A 124 -2.79 11.23 -4.06
CA ALA A 124 -2.40 10.10 -3.22
C ALA A 124 -1.89 10.56 -1.86
N GLU A 125 -1.06 11.61 -1.80
CA GLU A 125 -0.56 12.16 -0.55
C GLU A 125 -1.68 12.69 0.35
N GLN A 126 -2.72 13.30 -0.21
CA GLN A 126 -3.91 13.70 0.55
C GLN A 126 -4.67 12.47 1.06
N LEU A 127 -4.90 11.48 0.20
CA LEU A 127 -5.64 10.26 0.53
C LEU A 127 -4.95 9.43 1.62
N PHE A 128 -3.63 9.32 1.57
CA PHE A 128 -2.81 8.63 2.55
C PHE A 128 -2.38 9.53 3.72
N ARG A 129 -2.82 10.80 3.73
CA ARG A 129 -2.53 11.80 4.76
C ARG A 129 -1.02 11.89 5.06
N VAL A 130 -0.23 11.98 4.00
CA VAL A 130 1.22 11.98 4.06
C VAL A 130 1.72 13.22 4.80
N ARG A 131 2.67 12.98 5.70
CA ARG A 131 3.33 13.97 6.55
C ARG A 131 4.73 14.20 6.03
N GLY A 132 5.06 15.42 5.62
CA GLY A 132 6.34 15.70 4.97
C GLY A 132 6.68 17.18 4.96
N ALA A 133 7.88 17.50 4.47
CA ALA A 133 8.37 18.86 4.33
C ALA A 133 9.03 19.03 2.96
N LEU A 134 8.63 20.09 2.25
CA LEU A 134 9.27 20.49 1.00
C LEU A 134 10.51 21.34 1.29
N GLY A 135 11.51 21.25 0.42
CA GLY A 135 12.73 22.04 0.48
C GLY A 135 13.83 21.49 1.40
N GLU A 136 13.61 20.37 2.10
CA GLU A 136 14.68 19.68 2.84
C GLU A 136 15.55 18.81 1.93
N ASP A 137 14.91 18.11 1.00
CA ASP A 137 15.56 17.26 0.01
C ASP A 137 15.76 18.05 -1.30
N PRO A 138 17.01 18.30 -1.73
CA PRO A 138 17.29 19.04 -2.96
C PRO A 138 16.87 18.28 -4.23
N THR A 139 16.56 16.98 -4.12
CA THR A 139 16.09 16.12 -5.21
C THR A 139 14.56 15.95 -5.23
N GLU A 140 13.84 16.54 -4.27
CA GLU A 140 12.38 16.47 -4.24
C GLU A 140 11.80 17.08 -5.52
N PRO A 141 10.99 16.33 -6.29
CA PRO A 141 10.39 16.85 -7.50
C PRO A 141 9.31 17.90 -7.18
N PHE A 142 8.73 18.55 -8.20
CA PHE A 142 7.73 19.60 -8.00
C PHE A 142 6.42 19.08 -7.37
N HIS A 143 5.82 19.86 -6.45
CA HIS A 143 4.51 19.59 -5.86
C HIS A 143 3.55 20.75 -6.19
N SER A 144 2.44 20.46 -6.87
CA SER A 144 1.37 21.44 -7.08
C SER A 144 0.54 21.67 -5.82
N ILE A 145 0.45 20.66 -4.96
CA ILE A 145 -0.20 20.72 -3.65
C ILE A 145 0.84 20.25 -2.61
N PRO A 146 1.17 21.07 -1.59
CA PRO A 146 2.12 20.65 -0.56
C PRO A 146 1.52 19.56 0.35
N TYR A 147 2.39 18.86 1.09
CA TYR A 147 1.95 17.96 2.15
C TYR A 147 0.97 18.65 3.11
N ALA A 148 -0.16 18.00 3.38
CA ALA A 148 -1.21 18.54 4.26
C ALA A 148 -0.80 18.58 5.73
N TYR A 149 0.21 17.80 6.10
CA TYR A 149 0.66 17.61 7.48
C TYR A 149 2.18 17.78 7.58
N LYS A 150 2.63 18.32 8.72
CA LYS A 150 4.05 18.47 9.05
C LYS A 150 4.73 17.10 9.25
N PRO A 151 6.04 16.97 8.98
CA PRO A 151 6.77 15.72 9.18
C PRO A 151 6.62 15.15 10.59
N VAL A 152 6.78 13.83 10.71
CA VAL A 152 6.96 13.17 12.01
C VAL A 152 8.23 13.73 12.66
N PRO A 153 8.17 14.23 13.92
CA PRO A 153 9.34 14.77 14.59
C PRO A 153 10.42 13.72 14.79
N ASP A 154 11.68 14.15 14.66
CA ASP A 154 12.83 13.32 15.01
C ASP A 154 12.83 12.99 16.51
N GLU A 155 13.14 11.74 16.86
CA GLU A 155 13.58 11.41 18.21
C GLU A 155 14.93 12.08 18.52
N ALA A 156 15.24 12.30 19.80
CA ALA A 156 16.46 13.02 20.20
C ALA A 156 17.76 12.48 19.56
N PRO A 157 17.98 11.16 19.43
CA PRO A 157 19.16 10.64 18.73
C PRO A 157 19.18 10.99 17.24
N ILE A 158 18.03 10.97 16.56
CA ILE A 158 17.90 11.31 15.14
C ILE A 158 18.10 12.81 14.92
N ALA A 159 17.53 13.65 15.78
CA ALA A 159 17.72 15.10 15.72
C ALA A 159 19.21 15.48 15.85
N ARG A 160 19.94 14.80 16.75
CA ARG A 160 21.39 14.96 16.90
C ARG A 160 22.12 14.54 15.62
N ALA A 161 21.84 13.36 15.09
CA ALA A 161 22.48 12.87 13.86
C ALA A 161 22.21 13.81 12.67
N ARG A 162 20.98 14.31 12.54
CA ARG A 162 20.59 15.29 11.52
C ARG A 162 21.42 16.57 11.64
N ALA A 163 21.60 17.10 12.84
CA ALA A 163 22.42 18.30 13.07
C ALA A 163 23.89 18.06 12.71
N GLU A 164 24.46 16.92 13.10
CA GLU A 164 25.84 16.54 12.77
C GLU A 164 26.03 16.41 11.24
N LEU A 165 25.10 15.77 10.53
CA LEU A 165 25.13 15.65 9.06
C LEU A 165 25.01 17.03 8.37
N LYS A 166 24.13 17.91 8.85
CA LYS A 166 24.01 19.29 8.32
C LYS A 166 25.30 20.08 8.52
N ASN A 167 25.98 19.94 9.66
CA ASN A 167 27.27 20.60 9.91
C ASN A 167 28.39 20.13 8.96
N LEU A 168 28.25 18.93 8.38
CA LEU A 168 29.15 18.41 7.34
C LEU A 168 28.75 18.87 5.92
N GLY A 169 27.72 19.70 5.78
CA GLY A 169 27.22 20.15 4.48
C GLY A 169 26.35 19.12 3.76
N LEU A 170 25.86 18.08 4.45
CA LEU A 170 24.95 17.09 3.89
C LEU A 170 23.49 17.55 4.01
N HIS A 171 22.60 16.89 3.25
CA HIS A 171 21.18 17.25 3.13
C HIS A 171 20.24 16.17 3.71
N PRO A 172 20.27 15.88 5.02
CA PRO A 172 19.32 14.94 5.61
C PRO A 172 17.90 15.51 5.56
N ALA A 173 16.99 14.79 4.92
CA ALA A 173 15.59 15.17 4.75
C ALA A 173 14.65 14.26 5.56
N SER A 174 13.51 14.80 5.94
CA SER A 174 12.46 14.05 6.62
C SER A 174 11.73 13.16 5.62
N LEU A 175 11.54 11.88 5.98
CA LEU A 175 10.81 10.96 5.13
C LEU A 175 9.32 11.35 5.07
N PRO A 176 8.69 11.34 3.88
CA PRO A 176 7.24 11.50 3.76
C PRO A 176 6.55 10.26 4.33
N LEU A 177 5.79 10.44 5.42
CA LEU A 177 5.23 9.33 6.20
C LEU A 177 3.70 9.38 6.26
N GLY A 178 3.05 8.26 5.97
CA GLY A 178 1.63 8.02 6.23
C GLY A 178 1.34 7.69 7.71
N VAL A 179 2.00 8.35 8.65
CA VAL A 179 1.92 8.03 10.10
C VAL A 179 1.51 9.26 10.91
N ASP A 180 0.43 9.13 11.67
CA ASP A 180 0.07 9.99 12.78
C ASP A 180 0.74 9.48 14.06
N ILE A 181 1.92 10.02 14.39
CA ILE A 181 2.73 9.49 15.48
C ILE A 181 2.03 9.56 16.83
N ASP A 182 1.28 10.62 17.10
CA ASP A 182 0.55 10.78 18.37
C ASP A 182 -0.56 9.73 18.50
N THR A 183 -1.29 9.46 17.41
CA THR A 183 -2.32 8.43 17.38
C THR A 183 -1.69 7.04 17.50
N TRP A 184 -0.59 6.77 16.81
CA TRP A 184 0.13 5.50 16.90
C TRP A 184 0.59 5.20 18.33
N LEU A 185 1.21 6.17 19.00
CA LEU A 185 1.75 6.00 20.35
C LEU A 185 0.68 5.87 21.43
N LYS A 186 -0.56 6.34 21.18
CA LYS A 186 -1.71 6.08 22.07
C LYS A 186 -2.14 4.62 22.04
N GLU A 187 -1.95 3.93 20.92
CA GLU A 187 -2.30 2.52 20.74
C GLU A 187 -1.19 1.58 21.24
N GLY A 188 0.05 2.08 21.32
CA GLY A 188 1.18 1.35 21.89
C GLY A 188 2.51 2.08 21.66
N LYS A 189 3.40 2.04 22.66
CA LYS A 189 4.73 2.65 22.57
C LYS A 189 5.73 1.74 21.85
N THR A 190 5.46 1.46 20.58
CA THR A 190 6.32 0.65 19.70
C THR A 190 6.75 1.46 18.47
N GLY A 191 7.77 0.98 17.75
CA GLY A 191 7.98 1.43 16.37
C GLY A 191 6.79 1.09 15.47
N TRP A 192 6.76 1.63 14.25
CA TRP A 192 5.69 1.38 13.26
C TRP A 192 6.15 0.62 12.02
N ASP A 193 7.44 0.62 11.72
CA ASP A 193 8.00 -0.11 10.59
C ASP A 193 7.97 -1.62 10.83
N ALA A 194 7.41 -2.37 9.88
CA ALA A 194 7.10 -3.79 10.00
C ALA A 194 6.10 -4.18 11.10
N PHE A 195 5.68 -3.24 11.97
CA PHE A 195 4.60 -3.47 12.92
C PHE A 195 3.24 -3.43 12.21
N PRO A 196 2.39 -4.45 12.39
CA PRO A 196 1.08 -4.47 11.77
C PRO A 196 0.19 -3.29 12.22
N ASN A 197 -0.47 -2.65 11.26
CA ASN A 197 -1.44 -1.62 11.55
C ASN A 197 -2.80 -2.22 11.92
N THR A 198 -3.09 -2.22 13.22
CA THR A 198 -4.36 -2.67 13.80
C THR A 198 -5.23 -1.50 14.30
N GLY A 199 -4.76 -0.27 14.11
CA GLY A 199 -5.44 0.96 14.55
C GLY A 199 -5.48 2.03 13.47
N GLN A 200 -5.41 3.30 13.87
CA GLN A 200 -5.56 4.47 12.98
C GLN A 200 -4.29 5.33 12.90
N GLY A 201 -3.27 5.02 13.70
CA GLY A 201 -2.02 5.78 13.72
C GLY A 201 -1.17 5.64 12.47
N LYS A 202 -1.30 4.52 11.75
CA LYS A 202 -0.69 4.33 10.42
C LYS A 202 -1.81 4.33 9.38
N VAL A 203 -1.62 5.09 8.31
CA VAL A 203 -2.53 5.07 7.16
C VAL A 203 -2.03 3.97 6.25
N ASP A 204 -2.82 2.95 6.01
CA ASP A 204 -2.53 1.87 5.06
C ASP A 204 -3.67 1.79 4.02
N ALA A 205 -3.63 0.82 3.12
CA ALA A 205 -4.69 0.65 2.12
C ALA A 205 -6.09 0.46 2.73
N GLN A 206 -6.20 -0.20 3.90
CA GLN A 206 -7.47 -0.36 4.60
C GLN A 206 -7.91 0.98 5.21
N THR A 207 -7.07 1.61 6.03
CA THR A 207 -7.47 2.78 6.83
C THR A 207 -7.52 4.09 6.05
N GLY A 208 -6.85 4.15 4.90
CA GLY A 208 -6.96 5.26 3.94
C GLY A 208 -7.97 4.95 2.83
N PRO A 209 -7.52 4.53 1.64
CA PRO A 209 -8.36 4.46 0.45
C PRO A 209 -9.54 3.49 0.55
N LEU A 210 -9.41 2.34 1.19
CA LEU A 210 -10.52 1.38 1.28
C LEU A 210 -11.64 1.90 2.18
N THR A 211 -11.31 2.47 3.35
CA THR A 211 -12.31 3.15 4.20
C THR A 211 -13.02 4.26 3.45
N ALA A 212 -12.30 5.06 2.64
CA ALA A 212 -12.92 6.07 1.78
C ALA A 212 -13.85 5.45 0.73
N ALA A 213 -13.40 4.40 0.03
CA ALA A 213 -14.16 3.70 -1.00
C ALA A 213 -15.48 3.12 -0.47
N LEU A 214 -15.43 2.45 0.69
CA LEU A 214 -16.58 1.76 1.29
C LEU A 214 -17.64 2.70 1.88
N THR A 215 -17.45 4.02 1.79
CA THR A 215 -18.53 4.98 2.03
C THR A 215 -19.57 4.97 0.90
N ASP A 216 -19.19 4.52 -0.30
CA ASP A 216 -20.08 4.28 -1.42
C ASP A 216 -20.75 2.90 -1.28
N GLN A 217 -22.08 2.88 -1.22
CA GLN A 217 -22.88 1.67 -1.05
C GLN A 217 -22.82 0.72 -2.26
N ASN A 218 -22.37 1.21 -3.42
CA ASN A 218 -22.18 0.38 -4.61
C ASN A 218 -20.89 -0.43 -4.57
N ILE A 219 -19.95 -0.11 -3.66
CA ILE A 219 -18.70 -0.83 -3.49
C ILE A 219 -18.83 -1.81 -2.32
N LYS A 220 -18.61 -3.10 -2.58
CA LYS A 220 -18.67 -4.15 -1.55
C LYS A 220 -17.35 -4.90 -1.48
N LEU A 221 -16.94 -5.24 -0.26
CA LEU A 221 -15.79 -6.09 0.01
C LEU A 221 -16.26 -7.47 0.48
N GLU A 222 -15.79 -8.52 -0.17
CA GLU A 222 -15.88 -9.91 0.30
C GLU A 222 -14.49 -10.38 0.74
N THR A 223 -14.37 -10.78 2.02
CA THR A 223 -13.14 -11.33 2.61
C THR A 223 -13.12 -12.85 2.54
N GLY A 224 -11.97 -13.48 2.80
CA GLY A 224 -11.83 -14.94 2.69
C GLY A 224 -12.04 -15.48 1.27
N ALA A 225 -11.97 -14.61 0.25
CA ALA A 225 -12.27 -14.89 -1.14
C ALA A 225 -10.98 -15.13 -1.94
N TYR A 226 -10.57 -16.40 -2.04
CA TYR A 226 -9.38 -16.78 -2.80
C TYR A 226 -9.72 -16.97 -4.28
N VAL A 227 -9.36 -16.00 -5.13
CA VAL A 227 -9.47 -16.16 -6.59
C VAL A 227 -8.50 -17.24 -7.08
N GLU A 228 -9.04 -18.30 -7.68
CA GLU A 228 -8.25 -19.44 -8.17
C GLU A 228 -7.81 -19.22 -9.62
N TYR A 229 -8.72 -18.74 -10.47
CA TYR A 229 -8.43 -18.48 -11.87
C TYR A 229 -9.46 -17.52 -12.50
N LEU A 230 -9.08 -16.98 -13.66
CA LEU A 230 -9.92 -16.17 -14.52
C LEU A 230 -10.36 -17.02 -15.72
N GLU A 231 -11.66 -17.03 -16.01
CA GLU A 231 -12.22 -17.66 -17.20
C GLU A 231 -12.17 -16.65 -18.35
N ALA A 232 -11.40 -16.98 -19.40
CA ALA A 232 -11.39 -16.17 -20.62
C ALA A 232 -12.57 -16.54 -21.53
N SER A 233 -13.02 -15.59 -22.35
CA SER A 233 -13.93 -15.86 -23.46
C SER A 233 -13.31 -16.86 -24.45
N PRO A 234 -14.12 -17.56 -25.27
CA PRO A 234 -13.61 -18.51 -26.26
C PRO A 234 -12.59 -17.92 -27.25
N ASP A 235 -12.66 -16.62 -27.53
CA ASP A 235 -11.69 -15.90 -28.38
C ASP A 235 -10.45 -15.39 -27.63
N GLY A 236 -10.41 -15.56 -26.30
CA GLY A 236 -9.30 -15.15 -25.44
C GLY A 236 -9.15 -13.64 -25.24
N THR A 237 -10.12 -12.84 -25.67
CA THR A 237 -10.00 -11.37 -25.67
C THR A 237 -10.58 -10.69 -24.42
N THR A 238 -11.47 -11.38 -23.69
CA THR A 238 -12.14 -10.84 -22.50
C THR A 238 -12.14 -11.85 -21.36
N ILE A 239 -12.27 -11.37 -20.13
CA ILE A 239 -12.49 -12.23 -18.96
C ILE A 239 -14.01 -12.35 -18.77
N SER A 240 -14.56 -13.55 -18.99
CA SER A 240 -16.00 -13.82 -18.87
C SER A 240 -16.43 -14.11 -17.43
N ALA A 241 -15.50 -14.56 -16.58
CA ALA A 241 -15.77 -14.78 -15.18
C ALA A 241 -14.52 -14.89 -14.30
N ILE A 242 -14.74 -14.67 -13.00
CA ILE A 242 -13.77 -14.87 -11.93
C ILE A 242 -14.27 -16.01 -11.06
N HIS A 243 -13.42 -17.03 -10.87
CA HIS A 243 -13.70 -18.19 -10.02
C HIS A 243 -12.90 -18.08 -8.73
N TYR A 244 -13.59 -18.15 -7.60
CA TYR A 244 -12.97 -17.96 -6.29
C TYR A 244 -13.55 -18.91 -5.24
N ARG A 245 -12.71 -19.33 -4.30
CA ARG A 245 -13.11 -20.17 -3.17
C ARG A 245 -13.34 -19.32 -1.94
N GLN A 246 -14.45 -19.54 -1.25
CA GLN A 246 -14.78 -18.90 0.02
C GLN A 246 -15.51 -19.91 0.90
N ASN A 247 -15.07 -20.07 2.15
CA ASN A 247 -15.62 -21.06 3.10
C ASN A 247 -15.65 -22.50 2.55
N GLY A 248 -14.68 -22.85 1.70
CA GLY A 248 -14.58 -24.18 1.07
C GLY A 248 -15.40 -24.33 -0.23
N GLU A 249 -16.35 -23.44 -0.48
CA GLU A 249 -17.20 -23.46 -1.67
C GLU A 249 -16.56 -22.71 -2.84
N LEU A 250 -16.67 -23.28 -4.05
CA LEU A 250 -16.29 -22.60 -5.28
C LEU A 250 -17.45 -21.71 -5.74
N LYS A 251 -17.15 -20.43 -5.94
CA LYS A 251 -18.08 -19.39 -6.39
C LYS A 251 -17.61 -18.81 -7.71
N LYS A 252 -18.56 -18.24 -8.45
CA LYS A 252 -18.35 -17.59 -9.75
C LYS A 252 -18.99 -16.21 -9.71
N VAL A 253 -18.28 -15.21 -10.21
CA VAL A 253 -18.83 -13.88 -10.50
C VAL A 253 -18.46 -13.49 -11.92
N SER A 254 -19.38 -12.84 -12.63
CA SER A 254 -19.18 -12.33 -13.98
C SER A 254 -19.36 -10.82 -13.97
N PRO A 255 -18.32 -10.06 -14.38
CA PRO A 255 -18.41 -8.62 -14.60
C PRO A 255 -19.12 -8.27 -15.91
#